data_AF-A0A060XC68-F1
#
_entry.id   AF-A0A060XC68-F1
#
_cell.length_a   1.000
_cell.length_b   1.000
_cell.length_c   1.000
_cell.angle_alpha   90.00
_cell.angle_beta   90.00
_cell.angle_gamma   90.00
#
_symmetry.space_group_name_H-M   'P 1'
#
loop_
_entity.id
_entity.type
_entity.pdbx_description
1 polymer ?
#
loop_
_entity_poly.entity_id
_entity_poly.type
_entity_poly.pdbx_seq_one_letter_code
_entity_poly.pdbx_strand_id
1 'polypeptide(L)'
;MFGDLGHGVLMTCAALYLVLRESRLVAQKNDNEMFSMVFAGRYIILLMGIFSIYTGIIYNDCFSKSLNLFGSGWSVRPMFDTRVNNLTWSFQTLDENKVLQLDPAVRGVFNGPYPIGIDPIWNIATNKLTFLNSFKMKMSVILGVIHMLFGVSLSLFNHLYFKKPLNIYLGFIPEIVFMASLFGYLVILVFYKWLAYDAHTSRNAPSLLIAFINMFLFNYNDPTNQPLYRGQMVIQTLLVLIALACVPCMLIVKTLVLRRQYLWKKNLGTQNFGGIRVGNGPTEDQAEIIQHDQLSQHSENDEHEFNFGDVAVHQAIHTIEYCLGCISNTASYLRLWALSLAHAQLSEVLWTMVMHLGLSSRSFGGFVVLSIIFGAFAVLTVCILLIMEGLSAFLHALRLHWVEFQNKFYVGQGFKFLPFTFESILEGRFED
;
A
#
# COMPACT_ATOMS: atom_id res chain seq x y z
N MET A 1 -7.72 -0.72 6.90
CA MET A 1 -7.67 0.36 7.91
C MET A 1 -8.99 0.39 8.66
N PHE A 2 -10.08 0.63 7.94
CA PHE A 2 -11.44 0.40 8.43
C PHE A 2 -11.84 -1.04 8.07
N GLY A 3 -12.03 -1.92 9.06
CA GLY A 3 -12.18 -3.35 8.83
C GLY A 3 -13.07 -4.00 9.87
N ASP A 4 -14.31 -3.54 9.92
CA ASP A 4 -15.38 -4.05 10.78
C ASP A 4 -16.63 -4.29 9.94
N LEU A 5 -17.22 -5.47 10.08
CA LEU A 5 -18.44 -5.85 9.39
C LEU A 5 -19.63 -4.96 9.79
N GLY A 6 -19.80 -4.72 11.10
CA GLY A 6 -20.91 -3.97 11.66
C GLY A 6 -20.87 -2.50 11.23
N HIS A 7 -19.72 -1.84 11.42
CA HIS A 7 -19.53 -0.47 10.95
C HIS A 7 -19.62 -0.37 9.42
N GLY A 8 -19.09 -1.35 8.68
CA GLY A 8 -19.18 -1.40 7.23
C GLY A 8 -20.63 -1.49 6.71
N VAL A 9 -21.49 -2.26 7.39
CA VAL A 9 -22.93 -2.32 7.08
C VAL A 9 -23.59 -0.96 7.30
N LEU A 10 -23.34 -0.29 8.43
CA LEU A 10 -23.90 1.03 8.71
C LEU A 10 -23.46 2.07 7.67
N MET A 11 -22.17 2.08 7.31
CA MET A 11 -21.63 2.97 6.28
C MET A 11 -22.25 2.70 4.90
N THR A 12 -22.43 1.42 4.54
CA THR A 12 -23.05 1.02 3.27
C THR A 12 -24.52 1.43 3.22
N CYS A 13 -25.28 1.23 4.29
CA CYS A 13 -26.68 1.66 4.39
C CYS A 13 -26.81 3.18 4.25
N ALA A 14 -25.94 3.96 4.91
CA ALA A 14 -25.92 5.41 4.80
C ALA A 14 -25.57 5.88 3.37
N ALA A 15 -24.58 5.26 2.73
CA ALA A 15 -24.19 5.58 1.36
C ALA A 15 -25.30 5.21 0.36
N LEU A 16 -25.92 4.05 0.53
CA LEU A 16 -27.01 3.59 -0.31
C LEU A 16 -28.24 4.50 -0.18
N TYR A 17 -28.52 5.04 1.00
CA TYR A 17 -29.55 6.07 1.18
C TYR A 17 -29.27 7.34 0.35
N LEU A 18 -28.01 7.80 0.30
CA LEU A 18 -27.62 8.96 -0.52
C LEU A 18 -27.74 8.69 -2.02
N VAL A 19 -27.40 7.46 -2.46
CA VAL A 19 -27.51 7.04 -3.87
C VAL A 19 -28.97 6.89 -4.30
N LEU A 20 -29.81 6.22 -3.51
CA LEU A 20 -31.22 6.02 -3.86
C LEU A 20 -32.03 7.32 -3.91
N ARG A 21 -31.64 8.33 -3.13
CA ARG A 21 -32.32 9.64 -3.10
C ARG A 21 -31.60 10.72 -3.89
N GLU A 22 -30.71 10.36 -4.83
CA GLU A 22 -29.89 11.34 -5.54
C GLU A 22 -30.73 12.40 -6.28
N SER A 23 -31.83 12.02 -6.95
CA SER A 23 -32.68 12.96 -7.69
C SER A 23 -33.31 14.03 -6.79
N ARG A 24 -33.75 13.63 -5.59
CA ARG A 24 -34.36 14.53 -4.61
C ARG A 24 -33.32 15.42 -3.93
N LEU A 25 -32.14 14.87 -3.62
CA LEU A 25 -31.06 15.59 -2.94
C LEU A 25 -30.35 16.58 -3.86
N VAL A 26 -30.23 16.28 -5.15
CA VAL A 26 -29.74 17.24 -6.16
C VAL A 26 -30.71 18.40 -6.32
N ALA A 27 -32.02 18.11 -6.34
CA ALA A 27 -33.05 19.15 -6.44
C ALA A 27 -33.12 20.04 -5.18
N GLN A 28 -32.67 19.52 -4.03
CA GLN A 28 -32.62 20.27 -2.78
C GLN A 28 -31.28 21.00 -2.66
N LYS A 29 -31.24 22.27 -3.08
CA LYS A 29 -30.07 23.13 -2.88
C LYS A 29 -29.78 23.22 -1.38
N ASN A 30 -28.67 22.62 -0.96
CA ASN A 30 -28.27 22.56 0.44
C ASN A 30 -26.94 23.30 0.60
N ASP A 31 -26.92 24.31 1.47
CA ASP A 31 -25.78 25.22 1.62
C ASP A 31 -24.70 24.68 2.57
N ASN A 32 -24.91 23.50 3.17
CA ASN A 32 -23.93 22.90 4.07
C ASN A 32 -22.78 22.23 3.31
N GLU A 33 -21.60 22.83 3.36
CA GLU A 33 -20.38 22.36 2.67
C GLU A 33 -20.03 20.90 2.99
N MET A 34 -20.18 20.49 4.26
CA MET A 34 -19.88 19.12 4.68
C MET A 34 -20.80 18.11 3.98
N PHE A 35 -22.09 18.45 3.84
CA PHE A 35 -23.05 17.58 3.16
C PHE A 35 -22.77 17.54 1.64
N SER A 36 -22.42 18.68 1.04
CA SER A 36 -22.06 18.77 -0.37
C SER A 36 -20.84 17.90 -0.71
N MET A 37 -19.80 17.93 0.12
CA MET A 37 -18.60 17.10 -0.04
C MET A 37 -18.93 15.60 0.04
N VAL A 38 -19.71 15.20 1.05
CA VAL A 38 -20.12 13.79 1.23
C VAL A 38 -21.02 13.33 0.07
N PHE A 39 -21.91 14.19 -0.43
CA PHE A 39 -22.79 13.89 -1.54
C PHE A 39 -22.04 13.72 -2.88
N ALA A 40 -21.04 14.58 -3.14
CA ALA A 40 -20.15 14.43 -4.29
C ALA A 40 -19.38 13.09 -4.24
N GLY A 41 -19.01 12.64 -3.05
CA GLY A 41 -18.30 11.37 -2.80
C GLY A 41 -19.19 10.12 -2.64
N ARG A 42 -20.50 10.17 -2.90
CA ARG A 42 -21.45 9.07 -2.56
C ARG A 42 -21.04 7.68 -3.05
N TYR A 43 -20.52 7.57 -4.28
CA TYR A 43 -20.05 6.30 -4.85
C TYR A 43 -18.76 5.79 -4.20
N ILE A 44 -17.88 6.70 -3.77
CA ILE A 44 -16.65 6.36 -3.05
C ILE A 44 -17.01 5.77 -1.69
N ILE A 45 -17.92 6.40 -0.96
CA ILE A 45 -18.38 5.94 0.36
C ILE A 45 -19.09 4.58 0.24
N LEU A 46 -19.90 4.38 -0.82
CA LEU A 46 -20.55 3.09 -1.09
C LEU A 46 -19.52 1.97 -1.28
N LEU A 47 -18.50 2.21 -2.11
CA LEU A 47 -17.45 1.25 -2.38
C LEU A 47 -16.62 0.96 -1.12
N MET A 48 -16.30 1.99 -0.33
CA MET A 48 -15.63 1.85 0.96
C MET A 48 -16.43 0.98 1.93
N GLY A 49 -17.74 1.16 2.02
CA GLY A 49 -18.63 0.37 2.87
C GLY A 49 -18.61 -1.11 2.48
N ILE A 50 -18.76 -1.42 1.19
CA ILE A 50 -18.76 -2.80 0.68
C ILE A 50 -17.41 -3.49 0.92
N PHE A 51 -16.29 -2.81 0.67
CA PHE A 51 -14.97 -3.37 0.97
C PHE A 51 -14.69 -3.47 2.48
N SER A 52 -15.27 -2.60 3.30
CA SER A 52 -15.23 -2.75 4.76
C SER A 52 -15.98 -4.00 5.22
N ILE A 53 -17.14 -4.29 4.63
CA ILE A 53 -17.89 -5.53 4.91
C ILE A 53 -17.03 -6.75 4.56
N TYR A 54 -16.44 -6.77 3.35
CA TYR A 54 -15.56 -7.86 2.92
C TYR A 54 -14.37 -8.04 3.87
N THR A 55 -13.64 -6.97 4.18
CA THR A 55 -12.48 -7.03 5.08
C THR A 55 -12.87 -7.35 6.53
N GLY A 56 -14.04 -6.91 6.99
CA GLY A 56 -14.62 -7.28 8.28
C GLY A 56 -14.91 -8.77 8.39
N ILE A 57 -15.39 -9.41 7.32
CA ILE A 57 -15.55 -10.88 7.27
C ILE A 57 -14.19 -11.58 7.33
N ILE A 58 -13.18 -11.07 6.60
CA ILE A 58 -11.82 -11.64 6.64
C ILE A 58 -11.19 -11.51 8.03
N TYR A 59 -11.38 -10.39 8.72
CA TYR A 59 -10.90 -10.23 10.10
C TYR A 59 -11.79 -10.93 11.14
N ASN A 60 -12.99 -11.36 10.73
CA ASN A 60 -14.01 -11.92 11.59
C ASN A 60 -14.33 -11.01 12.78
N ASP A 61 -14.52 -9.72 12.48
CA ASP A 61 -14.79 -8.67 13.47
C ASP A 61 -16.10 -7.94 13.12
N CYS A 62 -17.05 -7.98 14.05
CA CYS A 62 -18.36 -7.34 13.98
C CYS A 62 -18.63 -6.66 15.32
N PHE A 63 -18.47 -5.34 15.38
CA PHE A 63 -18.57 -4.56 16.62
C PHE A 63 -17.71 -5.14 17.76
N SER A 64 -16.45 -5.51 17.49
CA SER A 64 -15.51 -6.20 18.40
C SER A 64 -15.83 -7.67 18.74
N LYS A 65 -16.85 -8.26 18.11
CA LYS A 65 -17.26 -9.65 18.30
C LYS A 65 -17.01 -10.49 17.06
N SER A 66 -16.74 -11.77 17.27
CA SER A 66 -16.44 -12.73 16.21
C SER A 66 -17.66 -13.58 15.88
N LEU A 67 -17.83 -13.92 14.61
CA LEU A 67 -18.90 -14.77 14.12
C LEU A 67 -18.40 -16.21 13.93
N ASN A 68 -19.08 -17.17 14.53
CA ASN A 68 -18.79 -18.59 14.33
C ASN A 68 -19.69 -19.16 13.22
N LEU A 69 -19.26 -19.04 11.97
CA LEU A 69 -20.03 -19.49 10.80
C LEU A 69 -19.72 -20.94 10.39
N PHE A 70 -18.44 -21.34 10.43
CA PHE A 70 -17.99 -22.64 9.92
C PHE A 70 -17.53 -23.62 11.02
N GLY A 71 -17.61 -23.22 12.29
CA GLY A 71 -17.01 -23.95 13.40
C GLY A 71 -15.52 -23.61 13.57
N SER A 72 -15.06 -23.54 14.82
CA SER A 72 -13.64 -23.26 15.12
C SER A 72 -12.77 -24.45 14.70
N GLY A 73 -11.61 -24.15 14.09
CA GLY A 73 -10.58 -25.15 13.78
C GLY A 73 -9.82 -25.61 15.03
N TRP A 74 -9.99 -24.89 16.15
CA TRP A 74 -9.43 -25.24 17.43
C TRP A 74 -10.42 -26.05 18.26
N SER A 75 -9.94 -27.16 18.82
CA SER A 75 -10.75 -28.01 19.69
C SER A 75 -10.04 -28.25 21.02
N VAL A 76 -10.76 -27.99 22.11
CA VAL A 76 -10.25 -28.15 23.48
C VAL A 76 -10.38 -29.61 23.96
N ARG A 77 -11.29 -30.38 23.35
CA ARG A 77 -11.65 -31.75 23.80
C ARG A 77 -10.44 -32.71 23.88
N PRO A 78 -9.51 -32.73 22.90
CA PRO A 78 -8.35 -33.63 22.94
C PRO A 78 -7.37 -33.31 24.07
N MET A 79 -7.44 -32.12 24.67
CA MET A 79 -6.60 -31.75 25.79
C MET A 79 -6.99 -32.44 27.10
N PHE A 80 -8.25 -32.90 27.20
CA PHE A 80 -8.78 -33.69 28.31
C PHE A 80 -8.75 -35.21 28.04
N ASP A 81 -8.41 -35.65 26.82
CA ASP A 81 -8.34 -37.08 26.50
C ASP A 81 -6.99 -37.65 26.95
N THR A 82 -7.02 -38.43 28.03
CA THR A 82 -5.86 -39.10 28.64
C THR A 82 -5.21 -40.14 27.73
N ARG A 83 -5.86 -40.52 26.62
CA ARG A 83 -5.32 -41.49 25.64
C ARG A 83 -4.38 -40.86 24.62
N VAL A 84 -4.43 -39.54 24.43
CA VAL A 84 -3.63 -38.83 23.40
C VAL A 84 -2.40 -38.18 24.01
N ASN A 85 -2.51 -37.64 25.23
CA ASN A 85 -1.40 -37.09 25.99
C ASN A 85 -1.42 -37.67 27.41
N ASN A 86 -0.26 -38.12 27.90
CA ASN A 86 -0.06 -38.43 29.31
C ASN A 86 -0.25 -37.14 30.13
N LEU A 87 -1.50 -36.88 30.53
CA LEU A 87 -1.99 -35.85 31.47
C LEU A 87 -1.42 -34.43 31.27
N THR A 88 -2.01 -33.65 30.37
CA THR A 88 -1.84 -32.18 30.38
C THR A 88 -2.92 -31.49 31.21
N TRP A 89 -4.22 -31.73 30.97
CA TRP A 89 -5.30 -31.06 31.72
C TRP A 89 -6.22 -32.07 32.46
N SER A 90 -6.42 -31.82 33.75
CA SER A 90 -7.39 -32.49 34.62
C SER A 90 -8.37 -31.45 35.19
N PHE A 91 -9.49 -31.87 35.77
CA PHE A 91 -10.41 -30.96 36.46
C PHE A 91 -9.70 -30.16 37.57
N GLN A 92 -8.70 -30.75 38.23
CA GLN A 92 -7.87 -30.04 39.21
C GLN A 92 -7.08 -28.86 38.62
N THR A 93 -6.53 -29.02 37.40
CA THR A 93 -5.79 -27.94 36.72
C THR A 93 -6.70 -26.79 36.29
N LEU A 94 -8.00 -27.07 36.06
CA LEU A 94 -9.00 -26.06 35.72
C LEU A 94 -9.40 -25.22 36.94
N ASP A 95 -9.47 -25.85 38.12
CA ASP A 95 -9.76 -25.15 39.37
C ASP A 95 -8.56 -24.33 39.87
N GLU A 96 -7.34 -24.81 39.66
CA GLU A 96 -6.11 -24.13 40.11
C GLU A 96 -5.67 -22.98 39.19
N ASN A 97 -5.83 -23.12 37.86
CA ASN A 97 -5.31 -22.14 36.90
C ASN A 97 -6.40 -21.32 36.19
N LYS A 98 -6.30 -20.00 36.30
CA LYS A 98 -7.21 -19.05 35.61
C LYS A 98 -6.95 -18.91 34.12
N VAL A 99 -5.73 -19.23 33.65
CA VAL A 99 -5.33 -19.10 32.24
C VAL A 99 -4.69 -20.41 31.82
N LEU A 100 -5.18 -20.96 30.71
CA LEU A 100 -4.72 -22.22 30.14
C LEU A 100 -4.22 -21.99 28.71
N GLN A 101 -3.13 -22.65 28.34
CA GLN A 101 -2.53 -22.55 27.01
C GLN A 101 -2.74 -23.85 26.23
N LEU A 102 -3.39 -23.76 25.07
CA LEU A 102 -3.54 -24.89 24.17
C LEU A 102 -2.21 -25.17 23.46
N ASP A 103 -1.80 -26.43 23.44
CA ASP A 103 -0.64 -26.88 22.67
C ASP A 103 -1.06 -27.29 21.25
N PRO A 104 -0.64 -26.55 20.20
CA PRO A 104 -0.96 -26.87 18.81
C PRO A 104 -0.27 -28.13 18.28
N ALA A 105 0.78 -28.63 18.95
CA ALA A 105 1.48 -29.85 18.52
C ALA A 105 0.68 -31.13 18.82
N VAL A 106 -0.35 -31.03 19.66
CA VAL A 106 -1.18 -32.16 20.07
C VAL A 106 -2.22 -32.47 19.00
N ARG A 107 -2.30 -33.74 18.59
CA ARG A 107 -3.23 -34.19 17.56
C ARG A 107 -4.68 -33.90 17.97
N GLY A 108 -5.43 -33.26 17.08
CA GLY A 108 -6.83 -32.91 17.30
C GLY A 108 -7.06 -31.52 17.92
N VAL A 109 -6.04 -30.90 18.54
CA VAL A 109 -6.18 -29.56 19.13
C VAL A 109 -6.33 -28.51 18.04
N PHE A 110 -5.59 -28.66 16.95
CA PHE A 110 -5.73 -27.87 15.72
C PHE A 110 -6.11 -28.80 14.56
N ASN A 111 -7.35 -28.68 14.08
CA ASN A 111 -7.92 -29.52 13.02
C ASN A 111 -7.82 -28.89 11.62
N GLY A 112 -7.08 -27.78 11.50
CA GLY A 112 -6.88 -27.06 10.25
C GLY A 112 -7.30 -25.59 10.33
N PRO A 113 -6.91 -24.79 9.33
CA PRO A 113 -7.25 -23.37 9.28
C PRO A 113 -8.75 -23.15 9.05
N TYR A 114 -9.26 -22.05 9.59
CA TYR A 114 -10.64 -21.63 9.38
C TYR A 114 -10.88 -21.31 7.89
N PRO A 115 -11.99 -21.77 7.27
CA PRO A 115 -12.17 -21.67 5.82
C PRO A 115 -12.13 -20.25 5.25
N ILE A 116 -12.73 -19.27 5.95
CA ILE A 116 -12.77 -17.87 5.50
C ILE A 116 -12.51 -16.95 6.68
N GLY A 117 -11.37 -16.25 6.64
CA GLY A 117 -11.01 -15.25 7.65
C GLY A 117 -10.32 -15.84 8.89
N ILE A 118 -10.38 -15.11 9.99
CA ILE A 118 -9.71 -15.46 11.26
C ILE A 118 -10.63 -16.32 12.12
N ASP A 119 -10.06 -17.35 12.77
CA ASP A 119 -10.80 -18.22 13.68
C ASP A 119 -11.40 -17.44 14.87
N PRO A 120 -12.70 -17.63 15.19
CA PRO A 120 -13.35 -17.00 16.34
C PRO A 120 -12.66 -17.19 17.69
N ILE A 121 -11.91 -18.29 17.87
CA ILE A 121 -11.25 -18.61 19.15
C ILE A 121 -10.26 -17.50 19.57
N TRP A 122 -9.68 -16.79 18.60
CA TRP A 122 -8.74 -15.71 18.89
C TRP A 122 -9.39 -14.53 19.57
N ASN A 123 -10.70 -14.31 19.44
CA ASN A 123 -11.35 -13.19 20.11
C ASN A 123 -11.48 -13.40 21.63
N ILE A 124 -11.57 -14.64 22.09
CA ILE A 124 -11.61 -14.99 23.51
C ILE A 124 -10.23 -15.22 24.13
N ALA A 125 -9.19 -15.34 23.31
CA ALA A 125 -7.84 -15.64 23.75
C ALA A 125 -7.13 -14.41 24.34
N THR A 126 -6.35 -14.62 25.41
CA THR A 126 -5.56 -13.54 26.04
C THR A 126 -4.39 -13.09 25.17
N ASN A 127 -3.84 -13.98 24.35
CA ASN A 127 -2.72 -13.73 23.44
C ASN A 127 -3.14 -13.26 22.04
N LYS A 128 -4.39 -12.79 21.87
CA LYS A 128 -4.94 -12.35 20.57
C LYS A 128 -4.13 -11.25 19.91
N LEU A 129 -3.65 -10.28 20.69
CA LEU A 129 -2.91 -9.13 20.17
C LEU A 129 -1.58 -9.55 19.56
N THR A 130 -0.88 -10.51 20.17
CA THR A 130 0.39 -11.01 19.64
C THR A 130 0.19 -11.69 18.28
N PHE A 131 -0.88 -12.47 18.12
CA PHE A 131 -1.24 -13.10 16.85
C PHE A 131 -1.67 -12.06 15.80
N LEU A 132 -2.63 -11.20 16.14
CA LEU A 132 -3.17 -10.19 15.20
C LEU A 132 -2.13 -9.15 14.78
N ASN A 133 -1.21 -8.76 15.67
CA ASN A 133 -0.14 -7.82 15.32
C ASN A 133 0.82 -8.43 14.30
N SER A 134 1.25 -9.67 14.54
CA SER A 134 2.11 -10.40 13.60
C SER A 134 1.43 -10.57 12.23
N PHE A 135 0.14 -10.91 12.21
CA PHE A 135 -0.63 -11.08 10.98
C PHE A 135 -0.84 -9.75 10.23
N LYS A 136 -1.42 -8.74 10.88
CA LYS A 136 -1.78 -7.46 10.25
C LYS A 136 -0.54 -6.69 9.77
N MET A 137 0.57 -6.72 10.53
CA MET A 137 1.83 -6.10 10.11
C MET A 137 2.41 -6.77 8.85
N LYS A 138 2.36 -8.11 8.77
CA LYS A 138 2.83 -8.82 7.57
C LYS A 138 1.93 -8.55 6.36
N MET A 139 0.62 -8.57 6.56
CA MET A 139 -0.34 -8.26 5.49
C MET A 139 -0.19 -6.83 4.96
N SER A 140 0.09 -5.84 5.82
CA SER A 140 0.28 -4.45 5.36
C SER A 140 1.52 -4.30 4.48
N VAL A 141 2.62 -4.98 4.82
CA VAL A 141 3.83 -5.00 3.99
C VAL A 141 3.57 -5.69 2.64
N ILE A 142 2.88 -6.83 2.64
CA ILE A 142 2.53 -7.54 1.39
C ILE A 142 1.70 -6.66 0.46
N LEU A 143 0.62 -6.06 0.98
CA LEU A 143 -0.24 -5.16 0.22
C LEU A 143 0.53 -3.94 -0.28
N GLY A 144 1.39 -3.36 0.56
CA GLY A 144 2.20 -2.20 0.20
C GLY A 144 3.14 -2.49 -0.97
N VAL A 145 3.90 -3.58 -0.90
CA VAL A 145 4.86 -3.97 -1.95
C VAL A 145 4.14 -4.27 -3.27
N ILE A 146 3.02 -5.00 -3.24
CA ILE A 146 2.23 -5.28 -4.46
C ILE A 146 1.68 -3.97 -5.06
N HIS A 147 1.15 -3.06 -4.22
CA HIS A 147 0.60 -1.78 -4.68
C HIS A 147 1.67 -0.87 -5.29
N MET A 148 2.86 -0.80 -4.68
CA MET A 148 3.99 -0.03 -5.24
C MET A 148 4.54 -0.65 -6.52
N LEU A 149 4.68 -1.98 -6.58
CA LEU A 149 5.11 -2.68 -7.80
C LEU A 149 4.12 -2.46 -8.95
N PHE A 150 2.82 -2.43 -8.65
CA PHE A 150 1.79 -2.05 -9.61
C PHE A 150 1.98 -0.60 -10.10
N GLY A 151 2.26 0.35 -9.20
CA GLY A 151 2.55 1.73 -9.56
C GLY A 151 3.78 1.90 -10.46
N VAL A 152 4.88 1.20 -10.15
CA VAL A 152 6.08 1.19 -11.02
C VAL A 152 5.78 0.53 -12.37
N SER A 153 4.94 -0.52 -12.40
CA SER A 153 4.54 -1.14 -13.66
C SER A 153 3.75 -0.19 -14.58
N LEU A 154 3.01 0.78 -14.01
CA LEU A 154 2.32 1.81 -14.80
C LEU A 154 3.27 2.80 -15.48
N SER A 155 4.46 3.03 -14.93
CA SER A 155 5.46 3.91 -15.56
C SER A 155 5.97 3.34 -16.89
N LEU A 156 6.00 1.99 -17.03
CA LEU A 156 6.32 1.33 -18.29
C LEU A 156 5.33 1.68 -19.40
N PHE A 157 4.02 1.65 -19.11
CA PHE A 157 2.99 2.00 -20.09
C PHE A 157 3.12 3.46 -20.54
N ASN A 158 3.46 4.37 -19.63
CA ASN A 158 3.73 5.76 -19.99
C ASN A 158 4.93 5.88 -20.94
N HIS A 159 6.06 5.25 -20.61
CA HIS A 159 7.26 5.31 -21.46
C HIS A 159 7.07 4.65 -22.83
N LEU A 160 6.25 3.60 -22.89
CA LEU A 160 5.87 2.95 -24.14
C LEU A 160 4.99 3.87 -25.00
N TYR A 161 3.97 4.50 -24.41
CA TYR A 161 3.07 5.42 -25.11
C TYR A 161 3.82 6.62 -25.70
N PHE A 162 4.72 7.24 -24.92
CA PHE A 162 5.53 8.37 -25.37
C PHE A 162 6.74 7.98 -26.24
N LYS A 163 6.92 6.68 -26.54
CA LYS A 163 8.02 6.15 -27.39
C LYS A 163 9.42 6.62 -26.96
N LYS A 164 9.71 6.59 -25.65
CA LYS A 164 11.03 6.98 -25.09
C LYS A 164 11.83 5.74 -24.64
N PRO A 165 12.53 5.02 -25.54
CA PRO A 165 13.16 3.73 -25.22
C PRO A 165 14.28 3.85 -24.17
N LEU A 166 14.97 4.99 -24.10
CA LEU A 166 16.04 5.22 -23.13
C LEU A 166 15.52 5.13 -21.68
N ASN A 167 14.33 5.67 -21.41
CA ASN A 167 13.74 5.67 -20.08
C ASN A 167 13.25 4.27 -19.66
N ILE A 168 12.93 3.41 -20.63
CA ILE A 168 12.54 2.01 -20.36
C ILE A 168 13.77 1.25 -19.85
N TYR A 169 14.88 1.26 -20.60
CA TYR A 169 16.07 0.49 -20.25
C TYR A 169 16.83 1.04 -19.04
N LEU A 170 16.93 2.37 -18.90
CA LEU A 170 17.77 3.00 -17.87
C LEU A 170 16.98 3.60 -16.70
N GLY A 171 15.64 3.57 -16.75
CA GLY A 171 14.76 3.99 -15.64
C GLY A 171 13.97 2.80 -15.11
N PHE A 172 12.97 2.36 -15.87
CA PHE A 172 12.02 1.34 -15.42
C PHE A 172 12.69 0.00 -15.02
N ILE A 173 13.62 -0.53 -15.82
CA ILE A 173 14.26 -1.83 -15.52
C ILE A 173 15.06 -1.78 -14.21
N PRO A 174 15.98 -0.82 -13.99
CA PRO A 174 16.66 -0.69 -12.70
C PRO A 174 15.71 -0.49 -11.51
N GLU A 175 14.65 0.31 -11.68
CA GLU A 175 13.65 0.57 -10.64
C GLU A 175 12.90 -0.70 -10.21
N ILE A 176 12.35 -1.45 -11.16
CA ILE A 176 11.59 -2.68 -10.85
C ILE A 176 12.51 -3.77 -10.28
N VAL A 177 13.73 -3.90 -10.81
CA VAL A 177 14.71 -4.89 -10.31
C VAL A 177 15.12 -4.55 -8.87
N PHE A 178 15.42 -3.28 -8.57
CA PHE A 178 15.76 -2.84 -7.22
C PHE A 178 14.62 -3.09 -6.21
N MET A 179 13.38 -2.75 -6.57
CA MET A 179 12.23 -2.94 -5.69
C MET A 179 11.90 -4.43 -5.49
N ALA A 180 11.95 -5.23 -6.56
CA ALA A 180 11.68 -6.66 -6.50
C ALA A 180 12.78 -7.42 -5.72
N SER A 181 14.05 -7.02 -5.86
CA SER A 181 15.15 -7.72 -5.18
C SER A 181 15.15 -7.52 -3.67
N LEU A 182 14.78 -6.34 -3.18
CA LEU A 182 14.75 -6.07 -1.73
C LEU A 182 13.39 -6.45 -1.13
N PHE A 183 12.33 -5.80 -1.60
CA PHE A 183 11.00 -5.89 -0.98
C PHE A 183 10.16 -7.03 -1.55
N GLY A 184 10.32 -7.36 -2.83
CA GLY A 184 9.71 -8.58 -3.40
C GLY A 184 10.23 -9.84 -2.70
N TYR A 185 11.54 -9.92 -2.45
CA TYR A 185 12.12 -11.01 -1.66
C TYR A 185 11.59 -11.06 -0.21
N LEU A 186 11.42 -9.91 0.44
CA LEU A 186 10.80 -9.86 1.78
C LEU A 186 9.39 -10.48 1.78
N VAL A 187 8.57 -10.18 0.78
CA VAL A 187 7.23 -10.76 0.63
C VAL A 187 7.30 -12.28 0.43
N ILE A 188 8.23 -12.76 -0.40
CA ILE A 188 8.45 -14.21 -0.61
C ILE A 188 8.85 -14.89 0.70
N LEU A 189 9.72 -14.27 1.51
CA LEU A 189 10.09 -14.80 2.81
C LEU A 189 8.93 -14.89 3.79
N VAL A 190 7.97 -13.94 3.73
CA VAL A 190 6.76 -14.03 4.55
C VAL A 190 5.94 -15.25 4.16
N PHE A 191 5.67 -15.44 2.87
CA PHE A 191 4.91 -16.59 2.39
C PHE A 191 5.63 -17.92 2.67
N TYR A 192 6.94 -17.96 2.44
CA TYR A 192 7.75 -19.14 2.75
C TYR A 192 7.68 -19.47 4.24
N LYS A 193 7.80 -18.48 5.13
CA LYS A 193 7.69 -18.69 6.58
C LYS A 193 6.31 -19.20 6.99
N TRP A 194 5.23 -18.77 6.32
CA TRP A 194 3.88 -19.26 6.58
C TRP A 194 3.66 -20.71 6.15
N LEU A 195 4.42 -21.21 5.16
CA LEU A 195 4.26 -22.58 4.64
C LEU A 195 5.26 -23.59 5.24
N ALA A 196 6.46 -23.14 5.62
CA ALA A 196 7.55 -24.03 6.00
C ALA A 196 7.63 -24.37 7.50
N TYR A 197 7.05 -23.53 8.38
CA TYR A 197 7.16 -23.69 9.83
C TYR A 197 5.82 -24.06 10.46
N ASP A 198 5.77 -25.29 10.99
CA ASP A 198 4.65 -25.80 11.77
C ASP A 198 4.90 -25.69 13.28
N ALA A 199 3.88 -26.03 14.07
CA ALA A 199 3.91 -26.06 15.53
C ALA A 199 5.13 -26.85 16.09
N HIS A 200 5.47 -27.99 15.49
CA HIS A 200 6.58 -28.84 15.92
C HIS A 200 7.97 -28.21 15.68
N THR A 201 8.12 -27.39 14.65
CA THR A 201 9.38 -26.72 14.27
C THR A 201 9.48 -25.27 14.76
N SER A 202 8.47 -24.80 15.50
CA SER A 202 8.31 -23.40 15.91
C SER A 202 9.47 -22.86 16.74
N ARG A 203 10.12 -23.69 17.54
CA ARG A 203 11.27 -23.31 18.39
C ARG A 203 12.46 -22.76 17.58
N ASN A 204 12.63 -23.25 16.36
CA ASN A 204 13.75 -22.87 15.49
C ASN A 204 13.35 -21.78 14.48
N ALA A 205 12.14 -21.22 14.57
CA ALA A 205 11.64 -20.28 13.59
C ALA A 205 12.37 -18.92 13.66
N PRO A 206 13.16 -18.55 12.64
CA PRO A 206 13.97 -17.33 12.64
C PRO A 206 13.10 -16.08 12.52
N SER A 207 13.59 -14.95 13.03
CA SER A 207 12.87 -13.67 12.90
C SER A 207 13.14 -13.04 11.52
N LEU A 208 12.07 -12.63 10.83
CA LEU A 208 12.18 -12.05 9.48
C LEU A 208 12.90 -10.69 9.50
N LEU A 209 12.74 -9.93 10.58
CA LEU A 209 13.38 -8.62 10.76
C LEU A 209 14.91 -8.78 10.83
N ILE A 210 15.41 -9.67 11.69
CA ILE A 210 16.86 -9.89 11.81
C ILE A 210 17.42 -10.47 10.52
N ALA A 211 16.72 -11.42 9.88
CA ALA A 211 17.13 -11.97 8.58
C ALA A 211 17.23 -10.89 7.49
N PHE A 212 16.37 -9.88 7.52
CA PHE A 212 16.40 -8.75 6.59
C PHE A 212 17.51 -7.74 6.91
N ILE A 213 17.79 -7.47 8.19
CA ILE A 213 18.94 -6.63 8.60
C ILE A 213 20.26 -7.30 8.22
N ASN A 214 20.42 -8.58 8.55
CA ASN A 214 21.62 -9.36 8.29
C ASN A 214 21.93 -9.49 6.79
N MET A 215 20.89 -9.46 5.94
CA MET A 215 21.03 -9.40 4.49
C MET A 215 21.82 -8.15 4.04
N PHE A 216 21.54 -6.98 4.61
CA PHE A 216 22.27 -5.74 4.30
C PHE A 216 23.64 -5.65 4.97
N LEU A 217 23.77 -6.20 6.18
CA LEU A 217 25.02 -6.17 6.94
C LEU A 217 26.03 -7.27 6.51
N PHE A 218 25.63 -8.18 5.63
CA PHE A 218 26.42 -9.36 5.23
C PHE A 218 26.88 -10.23 6.43
N ASN A 219 26.11 -10.24 7.52
CA ASN A 219 26.42 -11.02 8.71
C ASN A 219 25.58 -12.30 8.77
N TYR A 220 26.18 -13.43 8.42
CA TYR A 220 25.52 -14.74 8.36
C TYR A 220 25.99 -15.72 9.44
N ASN A 221 26.81 -15.27 10.39
CA ASN A 221 27.55 -16.16 11.31
C ASN A 221 26.89 -16.34 12.68
N ASP A 222 25.65 -15.88 12.88
CA ASP A 222 24.95 -16.04 14.16
C ASP A 222 24.40 -17.46 14.35
N PRO A 223 24.90 -18.25 15.33
CA PRO A 223 24.45 -19.62 15.57
C PRO A 223 23.01 -19.71 16.11
N THR A 224 22.43 -18.59 16.54
CA THR A 224 21.06 -18.48 17.05
C THR A 224 20.01 -18.36 15.94
N ASN A 225 20.41 -18.05 14.71
CA ASN A 225 19.50 -17.79 13.60
C ASN A 225 19.70 -18.84 12.49
N GLN A 226 18.87 -19.88 12.50
CA GLN A 226 18.96 -20.92 11.47
C GLN A 226 18.56 -20.38 10.09
N PRO A 227 19.21 -20.85 9.00
CA PRO A 227 18.84 -20.47 7.66
C PRO A 227 17.43 -20.98 7.33
N LEU A 228 16.58 -20.11 6.74
CA LEU A 228 15.21 -20.44 6.34
C LEU A 228 15.18 -21.53 5.27
N TYR A 229 16.13 -21.50 4.34
CA TYR A 229 16.22 -22.46 3.24
C TYR A 229 17.68 -22.72 2.85
N ARG A 230 17.92 -23.84 2.17
CA ARG A 230 19.25 -24.25 1.71
C ARG A 230 19.78 -23.26 0.67
N GLY A 231 20.94 -22.67 0.93
CA GLY A 231 21.58 -21.70 0.03
C GLY A 231 21.15 -20.24 0.23
N GLN A 232 20.46 -19.91 1.34
CA GLN A 232 20.02 -18.55 1.65
C GLN A 232 21.13 -17.50 1.55
N MET A 233 22.34 -17.80 2.03
CA MET A 233 23.48 -16.89 1.96
C MET A 233 23.81 -16.46 0.53
N VAL A 234 23.84 -17.41 -0.40
CA VAL A 234 24.19 -17.14 -1.81
C VAL A 234 23.12 -16.29 -2.49
N ILE A 235 21.84 -16.61 -2.25
CA ILE A 235 20.73 -15.86 -2.82
C ILE A 235 20.70 -14.44 -2.25
N GLN A 236 20.75 -14.27 -0.93
CA GLN A 236 20.72 -12.95 -0.30
C GLN A 236 21.88 -12.05 -0.74
N THR A 237 23.10 -12.59 -0.80
CA THR A 237 24.26 -11.83 -1.29
C THR A 237 24.11 -11.43 -2.75
N LEU A 238 23.65 -12.33 -3.62
CA LEU A 238 23.39 -12.04 -5.03
C LEU A 238 22.33 -10.94 -5.20
N LEU A 239 21.20 -11.01 -4.49
CA LEU A 239 20.15 -9.99 -4.59
C LEU A 239 20.61 -8.61 -4.13
N VAL A 240 21.42 -8.53 -3.05
CA VAL A 240 21.97 -7.25 -2.58
C VAL A 240 22.98 -6.69 -3.58
N LEU A 241 23.82 -7.53 -4.19
CA LEU A 241 24.76 -7.08 -5.22
C LEU A 241 24.03 -6.54 -6.46
N ILE A 242 22.96 -7.20 -6.90
CA ILE A 242 22.12 -6.70 -8.00
C ILE A 242 21.47 -5.37 -7.61
N ALA A 243 20.88 -5.26 -6.42
CA ALA A 243 20.28 -4.03 -5.94
C ALA A 243 21.30 -2.88 -5.88
N LEU A 244 22.52 -3.15 -5.41
CA LEU A 244 23.60 -2.16 -5.33
C LEU A 244 24.10 -1.76 -6.73
N ALA A 245 24.18 -2.69 -7.68
CA ALA A 245 24.56 -2.41 -9.06
C ALA A 245 23.51 -1.58 -9.84
N CYS A 246 22.22 -1.68 -9.47
CA CYS A 246 21.16 -0.87 -10.06
C CYS A 246 21.32 0.63 -9.79
N VAL A 247 21.91 1.03 -8.66
CA VAL A 247 22.06 2.45 -8.27
C VAL A 247 23.03 3.20 -9.20
N PRO A 248 24.28 2.73 -9.43
CA PRO A 248 25.16 3.34 -10.43
C PRO A 248 24.60 3.24 -11.85
N CYS A 249 23.86 2.16 -12.17
CA CYS A 249 23.23 2.00 -13.48
C CYS A 249 22.25 3.16 -13.78
N MET A 250 21.39 3.49 -12.82
CA MET A 250 20.41 4.57 -12.97
C MET A 250 21.05 5.97 -13.03
N LEU A 251 22.11 6.19 -12.23
CA LEU A 251 22.76 7.51 -12.10
C LEU A 251 23.73 7.79 -13.26
N ILE A 252 24.65 6.87 -13.53
CA ILE A 252 25.80 7.09 -14.43
C ILE A 252 25.44 6.71 -15.86
N VAL A 253 24.76 5.58 -16.09
CA VAL A 253 24.55 5.09 -17.46
C VAL A 253 23.60 6.01 -18.21
N LYS A 254 22.54 6.49 -17.56
CA LYS A 254 21.60 7.42 -18.21
C LYS A 254 22.26 8.74 -18.59
N THR A 255 23.01 9.35 -17.67
CA THR A 255 23.70 10.63 -17.90
C THR A 255 24.80 10.51 -18.97
N LEU A 256 25.58 9.42 -18.96
CA LEU A 256 26.59 9.16 -19.98
C LEU A 256 26.01 8.85 -21.36
N VAL A 257 24.90 8.11 -21.43
CA VAL A 257 24.24 7.83 -22.72
C VAL A 257 23.64 9.10 -23.32
N LEU A 258 23.02 9.96 -22.50
CA LEU A 258 22.56 11.29 -22.92
C LEU A 258 23.72 12.14 -23.46
N ARG A 259 24.85 12.19 -22.74
CA ARG A 259 26.05 12.91 -23.20
C ARG A 259 26.62 12.35 -24.51
N ARG A 260 26.65 11.02 -24.65
CA ARG A 260 27.14 10.36 -25.88
C ARG A 260 26.24 10.68 -27.07
N GLN A 261 24.92 10.66 -26.88
CA GLN A 261 23.96 11.05 -27.92
C GLN A 261 24.12 12.52 -28.33
N TYR A 262 24.31 13.42 -27.36
CA TYR A 262 24.57 14.84 -27.64
C TYR A 262 25.85 15.04 -28.46
N LEU A 263 26.97 14.44 -28.03
CA LEU A 263 28.25 14.51 -28.75
C LEU A 263 28.16 13.92 -30.15
N TRP A 264 27.44 12.80 -30.31
CA TRP A 264 27.25 12.18 -31.62
C TRP A 264 26.42 13.07 -32.55
N LYS A 265 25.35 13.70 -32.05
CA LYS A 265 24.51 14.64 -32.82
C LYS A 265 25.29 15.90 -33.21
N LYS A 266 26.13 16.43 -32.33
CA LYS A 266 27.04 17.55 -32.60
C LYS A 266 28.06 17.20 -33.70
N ASN A 267 28.70 16.03 -33.59
CA ASN A 267 29.68 15.59 -34.58
C ASN A 267 29.04 15.29 -35.95
N LEU A 268 27.83 14.74 -35.99
CA LEU A 268 27.08 14.54 -37.23
C LEU A 268 26.65 15.87 -37.87
N GLY A 269 26.20 16.84 -37.06
CA GLY A 269 25.83 18.17 -37.53
C GLY A 269 27.01 18.96 -38.08
N THR A 270 28.22 18.73 -37.56
CA THR A 270 29.44 19.39 -38.04
C THR A 270 29.94 18.78 -39.36
N GLN A 271 29.65 17.51 -39.65
CA GLN A 271 30.04 16.89 -40.93
C GLN A 271 29.16 17.32 -42.12
N ASN A 272 27.89 17.68 -41.90
CA ASN A 272 27.01 18.13 -42.98
C ASN A 272 27.25 19.58 -43.44
N PHE A 273 28.07 20.36 -42.73
CA PHE A 273 28.41 21.75 -43.07
C PHE A 273 29.84 21.91 -43.63
N GLY A 274 30.56 20.81 -43.85
CA GLY A 274 31.94 20.79 -44.37
C GLY A 274 32.05 20.73 -45.90
N GLY A 275 31.08 21.28 -46.65
CA GLY A 275 31.06 21.25 -48.12
C GLY A 275 31.80 22.43 -48.76
N ILE A 276 33.09 22.25 -49.05
CA ILE A 276 33.84 22.81 -50.19
C ILE A 276 33.99 24.35 -50.25
N ARG A 277 35.16 24.85 -49.80
CA ARG A 277 35.77 26.09 -50.31
C ARG A 277 36.69 25.73 -51.47
N VAL A 278 36.33 26.09 -52.71
CA VAL A 278 37.28 26.12 -53.84
C VAL A 278 37.67 27.57 -54.09
N GLY A 279 38.97 27.85 -54.02
CA GLY A 279 39.55 29.14 -54.38
C GLY A 279 40.21 29.12 -55.76
N ASN A 280 39.93 30.19 -56.51
CA ASN A 280 40.67 30.85 -57.60
C ASN A 280 40.71 30.29 -59.03
N GLY A 281 40.16 31.12 -59.95
CA GLY A 281 40.53 31.28 -61.36
C GLY A 281 39.74 32.47 -61.97
N PRO A 282 40.36 33.44 -62.66
CA PRO A 282 39.69 34.67 -63.08
C PRO A 282 39.13 34.52 -64.50
N THR A 283 37.82 34.56 -64.66
CA THR A 283 37.19 34.90 -65.94
C THR A 283 35.89 35.61 -65.66
N GLU A 284 35.85 36.86 -66.10
CA GLU A 284 34.66 37.69 -66.22
C GLU A 284 33.63 36.95 -67.09
N ASP A 285 32.46 36.65 -66.53
CA ASP A 285 31.17 36.99 -67.13
C ASP A 285 30.00 36.36 -66.36
N GLN A 286 28.95 37.18 -66.24
CA GLN A 286 27.58 36.91 -65.82
C GLN A 286 27.22 36.97 -64.33
N ALA A 287 26.37 37.96 -64.08
CA ALA A 287 25.71 38.33 -62.85
C ALA A 287 24.59 37.35 -62.46
N GLU A 288 24.32 37.36 -61.15
CA GLU A 288 23.03 37.12 -60.47
C GLU A 288 22.36 35.74 -60.61
N ILE A 289 22.26 35.03 -59.47
CA ILE A 289 21.09 35.06 -58.58
C ILE A 289 21.57 34.66 -57.18
N ILE A 290 21.48 35.60 -56.25
CA ILE A 290 21.62 35.36 -54.81
C ILE A 290 20.30 34.75 -54.34
N GLN A 291 20.24 33.43 -54.19
CA GLN A 291 19.17 32.77 -53.45
C GLN A 291 19.62 32.54 -52.01
N HIS A 292 19.59 33.62 -51.25
CA HIS A 292 19.89 33.67 -49.82
C HIS A 292 18.58 33.61 -49.03
N ASP A 293 17.82 32.49 -49.09
CA ASP A 293 16.54 32.45 -48.37
C ASP A 293 15.95 31.08 -47.98
N GLN A 294 16.75 30.03 -47.76
CA GLN A 294 16.22 28.76 -47.19
C GLN A 294 17.12 28.07 -46.16
N LEU A 295 18.02 28.79 -45.48
CA LEU A 295 18.84 28.22 -44.40
C LEU A 295 18.93 29.10 -43.15
N SER A 296 17.96 29.98 -42.94
CA SER A 296 17.88 30.90 -41.79
C SER A 296 16.55 30.81 -41.04
N GLN A 297 15.83 29.69 -41.16
CA GLN A 297 14.56 29.46 -40.44
C GLN A 297 14.58 28.22 -39.51
N HIS A 298 15.77 27.77 -39.09
CA HIS A 298 15.89 26.71 -38.09
C HIS A 298 16.93 26.98 -36.99
N SER A 299 17.23 28.25 -36.73
CA SER A 299 18.13 28.66 -35.64
C SER A 299 17.47 29.61 -34.63
N GLU A 300 16.16 29.50 -34.46
CA GLU A 300 15.43 30.12 -33.33
C GLU A 300 14.46 29.11 -32.71
N ASN A 301 14.98 27.94 -32.34
CA ASN A 301 14.33 27.07 -31.37
C ASN A 301 15.38 26.76 -30.30
N ASP A 302 15.33 27.53 -29.22
CA ASP A 302 15.87 27.21 -27.89
C ASP A 302 17.02 26.18 -27.91
N GLU A 303 18.22 26.64 -28.25
CA GLU A 303 19.44 26.00 -27.74
C GLU A 303 19.45 26.23 -26.23
N HIS A 304 18.64 25.49 -25.49
CA HIS A 304 19.00 25.14 -24.13
C HIS A 304 20.34 24.41 -24.25
N GLU A 305 21.44 25.13 -23.99
CA GLU A 305 22.76 24.54 -23.81
C GLU A 305 22.56 23.28 -22.98
N PHE A 306 22.89 22.11 -23.56
CA PHE A 306 22.79 20.85 -22.84
C PHE A 306 23.80 20.91 -21.70
N ASN A 307 23.35 21.42 -20.56
CA ASN A 307 24.17 21.51 -19.37
C ASN A 307 24.21 20.12 -18.75
N PHE A 308 25.28 19.40 -19.08
CA PHE A 308 25.54 18.08 -18.53
C PHE A 308 25.51 18.09 -17.00
N GLY A 309 25.93 19.20 -16.38
CA GLY A 309 25.85 19.41 -14.93
C GLY A 309 24.41 19.33 -14.42
N ASP A 310 23.50 20.09 -15.00
CA ASP A 310 22.10 20.14 -14.56
C ASP A 310 21.39 18.79 -14.74
N VAL A 311 21.63 18.11 -15.88
CA VAL A 311 21.07 16.77 -16.14
C VAL A 311 21.63 15.75 -15.15
N ALA A 312 22.93 15.82 -14.84
CA ALA A 312 23.56 14.92 -13.88
C ALA A 312 23.04 15.15 -12.45
N VAL A 313 22.89 16.40 -12.02
CA VAL A 313 22.36 16.75 -10.69
C VAL A 313 20.90 16.33 -10.58
N HIS A 314 20.05 16.63 -11.56
CA HIS A 314 18.64 16.24 -11.54
C HIS A 314 18.47 14.72 -11.51
N GLN A 315 19.26 13.98 -12.30
CA GLN A 315 19.23 12.51 -12.29
C GLN A 315 19.77 11.92 -10.98
N ALA A 316 20.77 12.55 -10.35
CA ALA A 316 21.26 12.14 -9.04
C ALA A 316 20.18 12.32 -7.95
N ILE A 317 19.50 13.47 -7.94
CA ILE A 317 18.37 13.73 -7.03
C ILE A 317 17.28 12.67 -7.23
N HIS A 318 16.85 12.42 -8.47
CA HIS A 318 15.85 11.41 -8.78
C HIS A 318 16.25 10.01 -8.28
N THR A 319 17.51 9.62 -8.48
CA THR A 319 18.00 8.30 -8.06
C THR A 319 18.02 8.16 -6.54
N ILE A 320 18.50 9.20 -5.83
CA ILE A 320 18.54 9.21 -4.36
C ILE A 320 17.13 9.22 -3.78
N GLU A 321 16.26 10.09 -4.29
CA GLU A 321 14.85 10.18 -3.88
C GLU A 321 14.14 8.86 -4.13
N TYR A 322 14.36 8.21 -5.27
CA TYR A 322 13.77 6.91 -5.56
C TYR A 322 14.26 5.83 -4.57
N CYS A 323 15.58 5.72 -4.36
CA CYS A 323 16.14 4.66 -3.50
C CYS A 323 15.71 4.82 -2.04
N LEU A 324 15.85 6.02 -1.47
CA LEU A 324 15.43 6.32 -0.10
C LEU A 324 13.90 6.29 0.03
N GLY A 325 13.20 6.80 -0.98
CA GLY A 325 11.75 6.80 -1.08
C GLY A 325 11.18 5.39 -1.13
N CYS A 326 11.81 4.41 -1.78
CA CYS A 326 11.32 3.03 -1.76
C CYS A 326 11.32 2.42 -0.35
N ILE A 327 12.34 2.71 0.45
CA ILE A 327 12.42 2.23 1.85
C ILE A 327 11.36 2.94 2.70
N SER A 328 11.31 4.28 2.61
CA SER A 328 10.35 5.11 3.36
C SER A 328 8.90 4.77 3.01
N ASN A 329 8.58 4.64 1.73
CA ASN A 329 7.24 4.31 1.25
C ASN A 329 6.81 2.93 1.73
N THR A 330 7.70 1.93 1.67
CA THR A 330 7.40 0.58 2.20
C THR A 330 7.08 0.63 3.70
N ALA A 331 7.87 1.37 4.49
CA ALA A 331 7.60 1.55 5.92
C ALA A 331 6.29 2.30 6.17
N SER A 332 5.94 3.29 5.36
CA SER A 332 4.70 4.06 5.46
C SER A 332 3.44 3.17 5.36
N TYR A 333 3.48 2.04 4.62
CA TYR A 333 2.38 1.08 4.56
C TYR A 333 2.08 0.39 5.90
N LEU A 334 2.99 0.41 6.89
CA LEU A 334 2.69 -0.05 8.25
C LEU A 334 1.51 0.71 8.88
N ARG A 335 1.16 1.90 8.36
CA ARG A 335 -0.03 2.64 8.73
C ARG A 335 -1.33 1.85 8.52
N LEU A 336 -1.40 1.01 7.48
CA LEU A 336 -2.55 0.14 7.23
C LEU A 336 -2.83 -0.76 8.44
N TRP A 337 -1.75 -1.32 9.01
CA TRP A 337 -1.79 -2.12 10.23
C TRP A 337 -2.14 -1.27 11.44
N ALA A 338 -1.39 -0.20 11.71
CA ALA A 338 -1.54 0.63 12.90
C ALA A 338 -2.98 1.14 13.08
N LEU A 339 -3.58 1.70 12.02
CA LEU A 339 -4.94 2.21 12.11
C LEU A 339 -5.99 1.10 12.21
N SER A 340 -5.76 -0.05 11.56
CA SER A 340 -6.65 -1.22 11.70
C SER A 340 -6.58 -1.88 13.08
N LEU A 341 -5.49 -1.68 13.82
CA LEU A 341 -5.35 -2.12 15.20
C LEU A 341 -6.06 -1.14 16.12
N ALA A 342 -5.81 0.16 15.96
CA ALA A 342 -6.46 1.22 16.73
C ALA A 342 -7.99 1.13 16.62
N HIS A 343 -8.53 0.97 15.41
CA HIS A 343 -9.97 0.81 15.20
C HIS A 343 -10.55 -0.42 15.92
N ALA A 344 -9.87 -1.57 15.85
CA ALA A 344 -10.31 -2.78 16.53
C ALA A 344 -10.26 -2.64 18.06
N GLN A 345 -9.22 -2.00 18.60
CA GLN A 345 -9.09 -1.76 20.04
C GLN A 345 -10.08 -0.72 20.56
N LEU A 346 -10.34 0.35 19.82
CA LEU A 346 -11.33 1.36 20.21
C LEU A 346 -12.73 0.75 20.23
N SER A 347 -13.05 -0.09 19.25
CA SER A 347 -14.33 -0.83 19.20
C SER A 347 -14.49 -1.78 20.39
N GLU A 348 -13.43 -2.49 20.76
CA GLU A 348 -13.42 -3.38 21.93
C GLU A 348 -13.59 -2.63 23.26
N VAL A 349 -12.88 -1.52 23.44
CA VAL A 349 -12.99 -0.68 24.64
C VAL A 349 -14.40 -0.10 24.75
N LEU A 350 -14.97 0.37 23.64
CA LEU A 350 -16.32 0.93 23.62
C LEU A 350 -17.36 -0.15 23.98
N TRP A 351 -17.22 -1.36 23.45
CA TRP A 351 -18.07 -2.49 23.82
C TRP A 351 -17.94 -2.88 25.31
N THR A 352 -16.70 -3.07 25.78
CA THR A 352 -16.43 -3.57 27.13
C THR A 352 -16.76 -2.54 28.22
N MET A 353 -16.55 -1.25 27.98
CA MET A 353 -16.81 -0.21 28.98
C MET A 353 -18.26 0.27 28.99
N VAL A 354 -18.94 0.31 27.83
CA VAL A 354 -20.31 0.84 27.73
C VAL A 354 -21.34 -0.30 27.71
N MET A 355 -21.25 -1.23 26.76
CA MET A 355 -22.27 -2.27 26.59
C MET A 355 -22.26 -3.32 27.69
N HIS A 356 -21.09 -3.68 28.22
CA HIS A 356 -21.01 -4.65 29.32
C HIS A 356 -21.72 -4.16 30.59
N LEU A 357 -21.66 -2.87 30.89
CA LEU A 357 -22.36 -2.27 32.03
C LEU A 357 -23.88 -2.41 31.89
N GLY A 358 -24.42 -2.22 30.68
CA GLY A 358 -25.84 -2.39 30.40
C GLY A 358 -26.31 -3.85 30.46
N LEU A 359 -25.43 -4.80 30.12
CA LEU A 359 -25.76 -6.23 30.09
C LEU A 359 -25.70 -6.92 31.45
N SER A 360 -25.18 -6.27 32.50
CA SER A 360 -24.97 -6.89 33.81
C SER A 360 -26.25 -7.08 34.64
N SER A 361 -27.36 -6.43 34.29
CA SER A 361 -28.58 -6.44 35.09
C SER A 361 -29.66 -7.36 34.51
N ARG A 362 -30.22 -8.26 35.35
CA ARG A 362 -31.21 -9.28 34.94
C ARG A 362 -32.67 -8.90 35.26
N SER A 363 -32.91 -7.68 35.75
CA SER A 363 -34.24 -7.21 36.16
C SER A 363 -34.99 -6.50 35.02
N PHE A 364 -36.30 -6.32 35.14
CA PHE A 364 -37.10 -5.52 34.20
C PHE A 364 -36.63 -4.06 34.11
N GLY A 365 -36.16 -3.49 35.23
CA GLY A 365 -35.49 -2.18 35.23
C GLY A 365 -34.20 -2.16 34.41
N GLY A 366 -33.54 -3.31 34.28
CA GLY A 366 -32.38 -3.49 33.40
C GLY A 366 -32.67 -3.28 31.93
N PHE A 367 -33.90 -3.53 31.46
CA PHE A 367 -34.29 -3.27 30.07
C PHE A 367 -34.31 -1.77 29.74
N VAL A 368 -34.83 -0.94 30.66
CA VAL A 368 -34.86 0.52 30.49
C VAL A 368 -33.45 1.08 30.52
N VAL A 369 -32.62 0.62 31.47
CA VAL A 369 -31.22 1.01 31.59
C VAL A 369 -30.43 0.60 30.34
N LEU A 370 -30.63 -0.63 29.84
CA LEU A 370 -30.00 -1.12 28.61
C LEU A 370 -30.39 -0.26 27.39
N SER A 371 -31.65 0.15 27.28
CA SER A 371 -32.10 0.99 26.15
C SER A 371 -31.42 2.37 26.14
N ILE A 372 -31.26 2.99 27.31
CA ILE A 372 -30.55 4.28 27.45
C ILE A 372 -29.06 4.10 27.13
N ILE A 373 -28.42 3.07 27.69
CA ILE A 373 -27.00 2.76 27.44
C ILE A 373 -26.76 2.44 25.97
N PHE A 374 -27.66 1.70 25.32
CA PHE A 374 -27.58 1.40 23.89
C PHE A 374 -27.72 2.67 23.05
N GLY A 375 -28.60 3.60 23.43
CA GLY A 375 -28.68 4.91 22.80
C GLY A 375 -27.35 5.68 22.86
N ALA A 376 -26.72 5.72 24.04
CA ALA A 376 -25.40 6.32 24.21
C ALA A 376 -24.31 5.60 23.39
N PHE A 377 -24.30 4.26 23.41
CA PHE A 377 -23.39 3.42 22.61
C PHE A 377 -23.53 3.70 21.11
N ALA A 378 -24.76 3.80 20.59
CA ALA A 378 -25.03 4.06 19.19
C ALA A 378 -24.50 5.44 18.76
N VAL A 379 -24.74 6.48 19.57
CA VAL A 379 -24.23 7.84 19.29
C VAL A 379 -22.71 7.87 19.30
N LEU A 380 -22.07 7.26 20.31
CA LEU A 380 -20.61 7.20 20.39
C LEU A 380 -20.00 6.43 19.22
N THR A 381 -20.63 5.32 18.81
CA THR A 381 -20.21 4.51 17.67
C THR A 381 -20.29 5.32 16.37
N VAL A 382 -21.39 6.04 16.14
CA VAL A 382 -21.53 6.87 14.93
C VAL A 382 -20.53 8.03 14.93
N CYS A 383 -20.43 8.79 16.01
CA CYS A 383 -19.57 9.97 16.06
C CYS A 383 -18.08 9.63 16.05
N ILE A 384 -17.64 8.67 16.88
CA ILE A 384 -16.22 8.37 17.06
C ILE A 384 -15.76 7.33 16.03
N LEU A 385 -16.40 6.15 16.02
CA LEU A 385 -15.93 5.02 15.21
C LEU A 385 -16.23 5.18 13.72
N LEU A 386 -17.41 5.70 13.34
CA LEU A 386 -17.77 5.88 11.92
C LEU A 386 -17.25 7.20 11.34
N ILE A 387 -17.53 8.35 11.97
CA ILE A 387 -17.19 9.65 11.39
C ILE A 387 -15.70 9.96 11.56
N MET A 388 -15.19 10.05 12.80
CA MET A 388 -13.80 10.49 13.02
C MET A 388 -12.77 9.47 12.53
N GLU A 389 -12.90 8.21 12.97
CA GLU A 389 -11.99 7.14 12.54
C GLU A 389 -12.15 6.81 11.04
N GLY A 390 -13.37 6.84 10.50
CA GLY A 390 -13.61 6.65 9.07
C GLY A 390 -12.97 7.72 8.20
N LEU A 391 -13.06 9.01 8.62
CA LEU A 391 -12.41 10.12 7.93
C LEU A 391 -10.88 10.02 8.01
N SER A 392 -10.33 9.65 9.18
CA SER A 392 -8.90 9.40 9.37
C SER A 392 -8.40 8.30 8.43
N ALA A 393 -9.11 7.17 8.37
CA ALA A 393 -8.79 6.06 7.48
C ALA A 393 -8.86 6.47 5.99
N PHE A 394 -9.85 7.28 5.62
CA PHE A 394 -9.99 7.83 4.27
C PHE A 394 -8.80 8.71 3.88
N LEU A 395 -8.44 9.70 4.71
CA LEU A 395 -7.33 10.62 4.42
C LEU A 395 -5.99 9.89 4.33
N HIS A 396 -5.78 8.89 5.17
CA HIS A 396 -4.57 8.09 5.11
C HIS A 396 -4.52 7.16 3.89
N ALA A 397 -5.66 6.62 3.44
CA ALA A 397 -5.73 5.88 2.18
C ALA A 397 -5.45 6.80 0.98
N LEU A 398 -6.03 8.01 0.97
CA LEU A 398 -5.76 9.03 -0.05
C LEU A 398 -4.28 9.39 -0.09
N ARG A 399 -3.66 9.59 1.08
CA ARG A 399 -2.23 9.86 1.20
C ARG A 399 -1.38 8.77 0.55
N LEU A 400 -1.68 7.49 0.83
CA LEU A 400 -1.00 6.34 0.22
C LEU A 400 -1.10 6.35 -1.31
N HIS A 401 -2.23 6.81 -1.86
CA HIS A 401 -2.37 6.98 -3.30
C HIS A 401 -1.58 8.17 -3.85
N TRP A 402 -1.58 9.31 -3.16
CA TRP A 402 -0.89 10.51 -3.61
C TRP A 402 0.63 10.32 -3.60
N VAL A 403 1.21 9.87 -2.50
CA VAL A 403 2.67 9.89 -2.36
C VAL A 403 3.32 8.56 -2.69
N GLU A 404 2.75 7.45 -2.27
CA GLU A 404 3.38 6.15 -2.46
C GLU A 404 3.07 5.56 -3.85
N PHE A 405 1.86 5.79 -4.38
CA PHE A 405 1.44 5.27 -5.69
C PHE A 405 1.71 6.24 -6.85
N GLN A 406 1.19 7.48 -6.81
CA GLN A 406 1.32 8.42 -7.94
C GLN A 406 2.76 8.86 -8.19
N ASN A 407 3.61 8.95 -7.17
CA ASN A 407 5.02 9.36 -7.33
C ASN A 407 5.86 8.39 -8.21
N LYS A 408 5.30 7.25 -8.61
CA LYS A 408 5.99 6.28 -9.48
C LYS A 408 5.75 6.49 -10.98
N PHE A 409 4.64 7.10 -11.37
CA PHE A 409 4.26 7.21 -12.79
C PHE A 409 3.64 8.56 -13.17
N TYR A 410 3.10 9.30 -12.22
CA TYR A 410 2.36 10.54 -12.46
C TYR A 410 3.29 11.76 -12.36
N VAL A 411 3.52 12.43 -13.50
CA VAL A 411 4.45 13.57 -13.60
C VAL A 411 3.79 14.91 -13.22
N GLY A 412 2.46 15.02 -13.31
CA GLY A 412 1.70 16.16 -12.77
C GLY A 412 1.77 17.50 -13.52
N GLN A 413 2.35 17.57 -14.72
CA GLN A 413 2.55 18.82 -15.48
C GLN A 413 1.41 19.16 -16.46
N GLY A 414 0.15 18.94 -16.07
CA GLY A 414 -1.02 19.14 -16.95
C GLY A 414 -1.87 20.37 -16.59
N PHE A 415 -2.62 20.89 -17.56
CA PHE A 415 -3.66 21.88 -17.34
C PHE A 415 -5.04 21.22 -17.37
N LYS A 416 -5.92 21.61 -16.43
CA LYS A 416 -7.31 21.11 -16.42
C LYS A 416 -8.05 21.68 -17.64
N PHE A 417 -8.61 20.79 -18.45
CA PHE A 417 -9.46 21.20 -19.57
C PHE A 417 -10.77 21.79 -19.03
N LEU A 418 -10.99 23.07 -19.29
CA LEU A 418 -12.23 23.79 -19.00
C LEU A 418 -12.83 24.24 -20.34
N PRO A 419 -13.79 23.48 -20.91
CA PRO A 419 -14.49 23.91 -22.10
C PRO A 419 -15.40 25.09 -21.79
N PHE A 420 -15.65 25.94 -22.78
CA PHE A 420 -16.67 26.97 -22.68
C PHE A 420 -18.06 26.31 -22.69
N THR A 421 -18.76 26.33 -21.56
CA THR A 421 -20.08 25.70 -21.39
C THR A 421 -21.04 26.64 -20.66
N PHE A 422 -22.31 26.68 -21.08
CA PHE A 422 -23.37 27.47 -20.43
C PHE A 422 -23.90 26.86 -19.11
N GLU A 423 -23.42 25.67 -18.74
CA GLU A 423 -23.82 24.97 -17.51
C GLU A 423 -23.42 25.76 -16.25
N SER A 424 -22.27 26.46 -16.28
CA SER A 424 -21.84 27.35 -15.19
C SER A 424 -22.78 28.54 -14.94
N ILE A 425 -23.39 29.07 -16.00
CA ILE A 425 -24.37 30.17 -15.93
C ILE A 425 -25.71 29.66 -15.38
N LEU A 426 -26.07 28.41 -15.69
CA LEU A 426 -27.27 27.74 -15.18
C LEU A 426 -27.19 27.44 -13.67
N GLU A 427 -25.99 27.18 -13.15
CA GLU A 427 -25.73 26.98 -11.72
C GLU A 427 -25.70 28.29 -10.90
N GLY A 428 -25.67 29.45 -11.57
CA GLY A 428 -25.71 30.76 -10.92
C GLY A 428 -24.49 31.09 -10.05
N ARG A 429 -23.35 30.41 -10.25
CA ARG A 429 -22.07 30.81 -9.66
C ARG A 429 -21.49 31.91 -10.53
N PHE A 430 -21.73 33.17 -10.14
CA PHE A 430 -20.86 34.26 -10.55
C PHE A 430 -19.47 33.95 -9.96
N GLU A 431 -18.49 33.72 -10.83
CA GLU A 431 -17.08 33.68 -10.45
C GLU A 431 -16.68 35.10 -10.00
N ASP A 432 -16.40 35.27 -8.70
CA ASP A 432 -15.53 36.34 -8.19
C ASP A 432 -14.11 35.77 -8.00
#